data_AF-A0A514L8G1-F1
#
_entry.id   AF-A0A514L8G1-F1
#
_cell.length_a   1.000
_cell.length_b   1.000
_cell.length_c   1.000
_cell.angle_alpha   90.00
_cell.angle_beta   90.00
_cell.angle_gamma   90.00
#
_symmetry.space_group_name_H-M   'P 1'
#
loop_
_entity.id
_entity.type
_entity.pdbx_description
1 polymer ?
#
loop_
_entity_poly.entity_id
_entity_poly.type
_entity_poly.pdbx_seq_one_letter_code
_entity_poly.pdbx_strand_id
1 'polypeptide(L)'
;MVKPTIELPISKKPTDAELKKLKDYFKEMPIDEILTGLKFAKNRWSAKDAGTLKVGRKSIIQKEVHSVTAEQAQWRLKNWKMMIANYRRRGYSYPTISRIKKILVQKSKKKSK
;
A
#
# COMPACT_ATOMS: atom_id res chain seq x y z
N MET A 1 17.19 -7.87 35.37
CA MET A 1 16.19 -7.17 34.51
C MET A 1 15.16 -8.19 34.06
N VAL A 2 13.90 -8.06 34.52
CA VAL A 2 12.81 -8.96 34.12
C VAL A 2 12.49 -8.66 32.66
N LYS A 3 12.64 -9.67 31.79
CA LYS A 3 12.22 -9.52 30.40
C LYS A 3 10.68 -9.42 30.41
N PRO A 4 10.09 -8.36 29.82
CA PRO A 4 8.64 -8.29 29.70
C PRO A 4 8.14 -9.48 28.87
N THR A 5 7.24 -10.27 29.44
CA THR A 5 6.62 -11.42 28.78
C THR A 5 5.18 -11.05 28.42
N ILE A 6 4.78 -11.35 27.18
CA ILE A 6 3.43 -11.12 26.68
C ILE A 6 2.81 -12.48 26.36
N GLU A 7 1.67 -12.77 26.97
CA GLU A 7 0.85 -13.93 26.64
C GLU A 7 -0.15 -13.52 25.55
N LEU A 8 -0.18 -14.28 24.44
CA LEU A 8 -1.04 -13.99 23.30
C LEU A 8 -2.04 -15.13 23.10
N PRO A 9 -3.36 -14.86 23.24
CA PRO A 9 -4.37 -15.84 22.85
C PRO A 9 -4.39 -15.96 21.32
N ILE A 10 -4.14 -17.17 20.83
CA ILE A 10 -4.11 -17.50 19.39
C ILE A 10 -5.26 -18.45 19.05
N SER A 11 -5.92 -18.18 17.92
CA SER A 11 -7.13 -18.89 17.49
C SER A 11 -6.88 -20.32 16.99
N LYS A 12 -5.63 -20.67 16.69
CA LYS A 12 -5.22 -22.03 16.30
C LYS A 12 -3.87 -22.35 16.92
N LYS A 13 -3.64 -23.65 17.21
CA LYS A 13 -2.34 -24.14 17.68
C LYS A 13 -1.32 -23.97 16.55
N PRO A 14 -0.26 -23.17 16.74
CA PRO A 14 0.77 -22.96 15.74
C PRO A 14 1.64 -24.21 15.65
N THR A 15 2.18 -24.44 14.46
CA THR A 15 3.18 -25.49 14.23
C THR A 15 4.54 -25.06 14.79
N ASP A 16 5.40 -26.02 15.09
CA ASP A 16 6.76 -25.75 15.60
C ASP A 16 7.58 -24.87 14.66
N ALA A 17 7.35 -25.00 13.34
CA ALA A 17 7.98 -24.17 12.33
C ALA A 17 7.50 -22.70 12.38
N GLU A 18 6.22 -22.45 12.66
CA GLU A 18 5.67 -21.10 12.83
C GLU A 18 6.18 -20.45 14.13
N LEU A 19 6.26 -21.23 15.21
CA LEU A 19 6.84 -20.77 16.49
C LEU A 19 8.31 -20.38 16.33
N LYS A 20 9.09 -21.17 15.58
CA LYS A 20 10.49 -20.86 15.29
C LYS A 20 10.60 -19.55 14.51
N LYS A 21 9.80 -19.37 13.46
CA LYS A 21 9.76 -18.12 12.68
C LYS A 21 9.36 -16.91 13.52
N LEU A 22 8.37 -17.03 14.40
CA LEU A 22 7.98 -15.96 15.31
C LEU A 22 9.13 -15.57 16.23
N LYS A 23 9.83 -16.54 16.82
CA LYS A 23 11.02 -16.26 17.64
C LYS A 23 12.10 -15.56 16.82
N ASP A 24 12.38 -16.03 15.61
CA ASP A 24 13.41 -15.47 14.74
C ASP A 24 13.06 -14.04 14.26
N TYR A 25 11.80 -13.76 13.91
CA TYR A 25 11.37 -12.43 13.46
C TYR A 25 11.38 -11.37 14.56
N PHE A 26 11.11 -11.78 15.81
CA PHE A 26 11.14 -10.88 16.95
C PHE A 26 12.54 -10.78 17.58
N LYS A 27 13.47 -11.66 17.20
CA LYS A 27 14.86 -11.61 17.66
C LYS A 27 15.54 -10.39 17.04
N GLU A 28 16.18 -9.57 17.87
CA GLU A 28 16.98 -8.39 17.46
C GLU A 28 16.22 -7.24 16.78
N MET A 29 14.90 -7.36 16.55
CA MET A 29 14.10 -6.30 15.95
C MET A 29 13.62 -5.27 16.99
N PRO A 30 13.73 -3.94 16.74
CA PRO A 30 13.21 -2.91 17.62
C PRO A 30 11.69 -3.00 17.80
N ILE A 31 11.20 -2.67 19.01
CA ILE A 31 9.78 -2.73 19.36
C ILE A 31 8.93 -1.84 18.43
N ASP A 32 9.42 -0.67 18.04
CA ASP A 32 8.68 0.26 17.18
C ASP A 32 8.42 -0.29 15.76
N GLU A 33 9.40 -1.02 15.21
CA GLU A 33 9.26 -1.70 13.92
C GLU A 33 8.29 -2.88 14.01
N ILE A 34 8.36 -3.65 15.11
CA ILE A 34 7.40 -4.72 15.43
C ILE A 34 5.97 -4.15 15.46
N LEU A 35 5.74 -3.08 16.22
CA LEU A 35 4.42 -2.47 16.37
C LEU A 35 3.89 -1.91 15.05
N THR A 36 4.76 -1.29 14.24
CA THR A 36 4.40 -0.76 12.92
C THR A 36 3.99 -1.87 11.96
N GLY A 37 4.76 -2.96 11.91
CA GLY A 37 4.45 -4.14 11.11
C GLY A 37 3.14 -4.82 11.55
N LEU A 38 2.96 -5.04 12.85
CA LEU A 38 1.75 -5.65 13.41
C LEU A 38 0.50 -4.79 13.16
N LYS A 39 0.61 -3.46 13.29
CA LYS A 39 -0.48 -2.53 12.97
C LYS A 39 -0.92 -2.68 11.51
N PHE A 40 0.04 -2.75 10.59
CA PHE A 40 -0.27 -2.95 9.17
C PHE A 40 -0.93 -4.32 8.92
N ALA A 41 -0.36 -5.39 9.50
CA ALA A 41 -0.90 -6.73 9.37
C ALA A 41 -2.34 -6.83 9.90
N LYS A 42 -2.61 -6.27 11.10
CA LYS A 42 -3.93 -6.22 11.72
C LYS A 42 -4.92 -5.45 10.84
N ASN A 43 -4.57 -4.24 10.42
CA ASN A 43 -5.45 -3.42 9.56
C ASN A 43 -5.78 -4.14 8.25
N ARG A 44 -4.79 -4.80 7.64
CA ARG A 44 -4.98 -5.57 6.41
C ARG A 44 -5.89 -6.79 6.66
N TRP A 45 -5.66 -7.53 7.73
CA TRP A 45 -6.48 -8.68 8.10
C TRP A 45 -7.93 -8.25 8.36
N SER A 46 -8.16 -7.23 9.19
CA SER A 46 -9.49 -6.70 9.47
C SER A 46 -10.21 -6.21 8.21
N ALA A 47 -9.51 -5.54 7.30
CA ALA A 47 -10.12 -5.11 6.04
C ALA A 47 -10.46 -6.30 5.12
N LYS A 48 -9.64 -7.36 5.13
CA LYS A 48 -9.91 -8.60 4.39
C LYS A 48 -11.11 -9.33 4.97
N ASP A 49 -11.13 -9.49 6.29
CA ASP A 49 -12.19 -10.17 7.05
C ASP A 49 -13.54 -9.46 6.89
N ALA A 50 -13.56 -8.13 7.01
CA ALA A 50 -14.74 -7.30 6.75
C ALA A 50 -15.15 -7.21 5.26
N GLY A 51 -14.46 -7.90 4.35
CA GLY A 51 -14.75 -7.89 2.91
C GLY A 51 -14.49 -6.55 2.20
N THR A 52 -13.92 -5.56 2.89
CA THR A 52 -13.64 -4.22 2.33
C THR A 52 -12.35 -4.18 1.50
N LEU A 53 -11.42 -5.10 1.76
CA LEU A 53 -10.17 -5.24 0.99
C LEU A 53 -10.37 -6.15 -0.23
N LYS A 54 -10.49 -5.53 -1.41
CA LYS A 54 -10.54 -6.26 -2.69
C LYS A 54 -9.15 -6.71 -3.12
N VAL A 55 -8.73 -7.91 -2.70
CA VAL A 55 -7.48 -8.56 -3.15
C VAL A 55 -7.48 -8.73 -4.68
N GLY A 56 -6.34 -8.47 -5.33
CA GLY A 56 -6.21 -8.52 -6.81
C GLY A 56 -6.68 -7.28 -7.57
N ARG A 57 -7.47 -6.37 -6.96
CA ARG A 57 -7.88 -5.11 -7.60
C ARG A 57 -6.77 -4.05 -7.47
N LYS A 58 -6.25 -3.54 -8.60
CA LYS A 58 -5.35 -2.36 -8.59
C LYS A 58 -6.04 -1.16 -7.92
N SER A 59 -5.29 -0.43 -7.09
CA SER A 59 -5.78 0.81 -6.50
C SER A 59 -6.22 1.78 -7.58
N ILE A 60 -7.16 2.68 -7.27
CA ILE A 60 -7.67 3.68 -8.23
C ILE A 60 -6.50 4.44 -8.88
N ILE A 61 -5.48 4.79 -8.10
CA ILE A 61 -4.26 5.44 -8.59
C ILE A 61 -3.53 4.52 -9.58
N GLN A 62 -3.29 3.25 -9.24
CA GLN A 62 -2.58 2.30 -10.10
C GLN A 62 -3.35 2.00 -11.39
N LYS A 63 -4.69 1.98 -11.36
CA LYS A 63 -5.50 1.86 -12.60
C LYS A 63 -5.22 2.99 -13.58
N GLU A 64 -4.95 4.20 -13.09
CA GLU A 64 -4.74 5.37 -13.94
C GLU A 64 -3.32 5.50 -14.49
N VAL A 65 -2.31 4.94 -13.82
CA VAL A 65 -0.89 5.21 -14.11
C VAL A 65 -0.09 3.98 -14.54
N HIS A 66 -0.54 2.76 -14.24
CA HIS A 66 0.28 1.56 -14.41
C HIS A 66 0.79 1.37 -15.84
N SER A 67 -0.11 1.42 -16.83
CA SER A 67 0.19 1.22 -18.26
C SER A 67 0.53 2.51 -19.02
N VAL A 68 0.65 3.65 -18.34
CA VAL A 68 0.92 4.94 -18.99
C VAL A 68 2.40 5.02 -19.41
N THR A 69 2.65 5.29 -20.69
CA THR A 69 3.99 5.54 -21.26
C THR A 69 4.51 6.94 -20.90
N ALA A 70 5.79 7.22 -21.18
CA ALA A 70 6.38 8.53 -20.91
C ALA A 70 5.71 9.64 -21.72
N GLU A 71 5.44 9.40 -23.00
CA GLU A 71 4.79 10.33 -23.94
C GLU A 71 3.34 10.59 -23.51
N GLN A 72 2.62 9.53 -23.15
CA GLN A 72 1.26 9.65 -22.64
C GLN A 72 1.22 10.42 -21.31
N ALA A 73 2.22 10.22 -20.43
CA ALA A 73 2.33 10.99 -19.20
C ALA A 73 2.57 12.47 -19.48
N GLN A 74 3.47 12.81 -20.41
CA GLN A 74 3.72 14.18 -20.84
C GLN A 74 2.47 14.84 -21.43
N TRP A 75 1.74 14.14 -22.32
CA TRP A 75 0.50 14.65 -22.90
C TRP A 75 -0.57 14.92 -21.83
N ARG A 76 -0.74 14.01 -20.87
CA ARG A 76 -1.71 14.20 -19.76
C ARG A 76 -1.33 15.37 -18.85
N LEU A 77 -0.04 15.59 -18.62
CA LEU A 77 0.45 16.73 -17.84
C LEU A 77 0.28 18.05 -18.59
N LYS A 78 0.47 18.08 -19.91
CA LYS A 78 0.20 19.24 -20.75
C LYS A 78 -1.30 19.59 -20.74
N ASN A 79 -2.16 18.57 -20.75
CA ASN A 79 -3.63 18.70 -20.75
C ASN A 79 -4.26 18.57 -19.35
N TRP A 80 -3.55 19.02 -18.30
CA TRP A 80 -3.90 18.67 -16.92
C TRP A 80 -5.26 19.19 -16.45
N LYS A 81 -5.71 20.38 -16.87
CA LYS A 81 -7.03 20.92 -16.51
C LYS A 81 -8.17 20.01 -16.96
N MET A 82 -8.09 19.50 -18.18
CA MET A 82 -9.04 18.53 -18.73
C MET A 82 -8.99 17.21 -17.95
N MET A 83 -7.77 16.75 -17.59
CA MET A 83 -7.61 15.54 -16.77
C MET A 83 -8.27 15.69 -15.40
N ILE A 84 -8.10 16.84 -14.72
CA ILE A 84 -8.79 17.13 -13.46
C ILE A 84 -10.29 17.00 -13.63
N ALA A 85 -10.88 17.64 -14.65
CA ALA A 85 -12.33 17.56 -14.90
C ALA A 85 -12.81 16.12 -15.10
N ASN A 86 -12.08 15.32 -15.89
CA ASN A 86 -12.39 13.90 -16.10
C ASN A 86 -12.29 13.08 -14.81
N TYR A 87 -11.26 13.31 -13.99
CA TYR A 87 -11.11 12.64 -12.70
C TYR A 87 -12.20 13.04 -11.71
N ARG A 88 -12.59 14.31 -11.68
CA ARG A 88 -13.68 14.80 -10.84
C ARG A 88 -15.03 14.18 -11.26
N ARG A 89 -15.29 14.08 -12.57
CA ARG A 89 -16.47 13.38 -13.10
C ARG A 89 -16.50 11.89 -12.72
N ARG A 90 -15.34 11.24 -12.60
CA ARG A 90 -15.18 9.86 -12.10
C ARG A 90 -15.24 9.74 -10.57
N GLY A 91 -15.49 10.83 -9.84
CA GLY A 91 -15.62 10.83 -8.39
C GLY A 91 -14.29 10.84 -7.62
N TYR A 92 -13.16 11.15 -8.27
CA TYR A 92 -11.87 11.15 -7.57
C TYR A 92 -11.74 12.38 -6.67
N SER A 93 -11.25 12.16 -5.45
CA SER A 93 -10.90 13.24 -4.53
C SER A 93 -9.65 13.99 -5.03
N TYR A 94 -9.55 15.29 -4.73
CA TYR A 94 -8.36 16.08 -5.07
C TYR A 94 -7.05 15.48 -4.53
N PRO A 95 -7.00 14.88 -3.32
CA PRO A 95 -5.83 14.12 -2.87
C PRO A 95 -5.44 12.96 -3.78
N THR A 96 -6.42 12.23 -4.33
CA THR A 96 -6.18 11.13 -5.28
C THR A 96 -5.62 11.67 -6.60
N ILE A 97 -6.22 12.75 -7.13
CA ILE A 97 -5.77 13.43 -8.35
C ILE A 97 -4.32 13.95 -8.20
N SER A 98 -4.00 14.51 -7.03
CA SER A 98 -2.65 14.97 -6.69
C SER A 98 -1.62 13.84 -6.71
N ARG A 99 -1.96 12.68 -6.13
CA ARG A 99 -1.10 11.48 -6.15
C ARG A 99 -0.88 10.95 -7.58
N ILE A 100 -1.93 10.93 -8.41
CA ILE A 100 -1.82 10.58 -9.84
C ILE A 100 -0.84 11.55 -10.54
N LYS A 101 -0.97 12.87 -10.31
CA LYS A 101 -0.07 13.87 -10.90
C LYS A 101 1.40 13.60 -10.57
N LYS A 102 1.70 13.33 -9.29
CA LYS A 102 3.07 13.05 -8.83
C LYS A 102 3.69 11.86 -9.57
N ILE A 103 2.94 10.78 -9.77
CA ILE A 103 3.41 9.59 -10.49
C ILE A 103 3.60 9.88 -11.98
N LEU A 104 2.69 10.63 -12.61
CA LEU A 104 2.84 11.05 -14.01
C LEU A 104 4.10 11.89 -14.22
N VAL A 105 4.42 12.81 -13.31
CA VAL A 105 5.66 13.62 -13.36
C VAL A 105 6.91 12.74 -13.26
N GLN A 106 6.88 11.69 -12.44
CA GLN A 106 8.00 10.75 -12.36
C GLN A 106 8.15 9.94 -13.65
N LYS A 107 7.04 9.46 -14.23
CA LYS A 107 7.03 8.71 -15.49
C LYS A 107 7.45 9.56 -16.70
N SER A 108 7.03 10.82 -16.77
CA SER A 108 7.38 11.71 -17.88
C SER A 108 8.87 12.06 -17.95
N LYS A 109 9.59 11.90 -16.84
CA LYS A 109 11.03 12.15 -16.72
C LYS A 109 11.90 10.94 -17.03
N LYS A 110 11.36 9.72 -16.98
CA LYS A 110 12.08 8.54 -17.45
C LYS A 110 12.15 8.62 -18.97
N LYS A 111 13.32 8.93 -19.53
CA LYS A 111 13.58 8.77 -20.97
C LYS A 111 13.34 7.29 -21.32
N SER A 112 12.54 7.05 -22.36
CA SER A 112 12.47 5.75 -23.02
C SER A 112 13.91 5.34 -23.34
N LYS A 113 14.31 4.17 -22.83
CA LYS A 113 15.65 3.62 -23.01
C LYS A 113 15.79 3.09 -24.41
#